data_AF-A0A1H5PX67-F1
#
_entry.id   AF-A0A1H5PX67-F1
#
_cell.length_a   1.000
_cell.length_b   1.000
_cell.length_c   1.000
_cell.angle_alpha   90.00
_cell.angle_beta   90.00
_cell.angle_gamma   90.00
#
_symmetry.space_group_name_H-M   'P 1'
#
loop_
_entity.id
_entity.type
_entity.pdbx_description
1 polymer ?
#
loop_
_entity_poly.entity_id
_entity_poly.type
_entity_poly.pdbx_seq_one_letter_code
_entity_poly.pdbx_strand_id
1 'polypeptide(L)'
;MGTVFALAKEFIELPPAELERLLESDVHEVRAGALSVMDKQARRKRTSPDRRRELYELYLRRHDRIDNWDLVDLAAPYVVGGYLADEPRDVLYELARSPNRWERRTAITATAYFIRAGDVGDTFAIAELLLDDPEDLVHKATGGWLRAAGDHDRDRLLAFLDRHAATMPRVMLRYAMEHLEPAQREHYRAARTTSGR
;
A
#
# COMPACT_ATOMS: atom_id res chain seq x y z
N MET A 1 17.90 -9.18 -4.73
CA MET A 1 16.88 -9.38 -3.67
C MET A 1 16.72 -10.81 -3.16
N GLY A 2 16.77 -11.88 -3.99
CA GLY A 2 16.52 -13.25 -3.52
C GLY A 2 17.35 -13.70 -2.31
N THR A 3 18.66 -13.43 -2.31
CA THR A 3 19.57 -13.75 -1.20
C THR A 3 19.25 -12.98 0.08
N VAL A 4 18.87 -11.69 -0.03
CA VAL A 4 18.48 -10.84 1.10
C VAL A 4 17.24 -11.41 1.80
N PHE A 5 16.26 -11.87 1.02
CA PHE A 5 15.02 -12.43 1.58
C PHE A 5 15.20 -13.84 2.16
N ALA A 6 16.16 -14.61 1.66
CA ALA A 6 16.57 -15.86 2.29
C ALA A 6 17.22 -15.58 3.66
N LEU A 7 18.17 -14.65 3.71
CA LEU A 7 18.83 -14.23 4.94
C LEU A 7 17.83 -13.68 5.97
N ALA A 8 16.86 -12.88 5.55
CA ALA A 8 15.80 -12.37 6.43
C ALA A 8 14.99 -13.48 7.12
N LYS A 9 14.88 -14.69 6.53
CA LYS A 9 14.21 -15.82 7.19
C LYS A 9 15.04 -16.41 8.32
N GLU A 10 16.36 -16.40 8.19
CA GLU A 10 17.30 -16.89 9.20
C GLU A 10 17.33 -15.95 10.41
N PHE A 11 17.23 -14.64 10.17
CA PHE A 11 17.29 -13.58 11.20
C PHE A 11 15.92 -13.04 11.63
N ILE A 12 14.90 -13.86 11.47
CA ILE A 12 13.51 -13.46 11.69
C ILE A 12 13.14 -13.12 13.13
N GLU A 13 13.94 -13.54 14.13
CA GLU A 13 13.72 -13.21 15.54
C GLU A 13 14.39 -11.89 15.95
N LEU A 14 15.01 -11.14 15.02
CA LEU A 14 15.66 -9.87 15.34
C LEU A 14 14.70 -8.93 16.11
N PRO A 15 15.11 -8.36 17.25
CA PRO A 15 14.26 -7.45 18.00
C PRO A 15 14.12 -6.10 17.25
N PRO A 16 13.06 -5.32 17.52
CA PRO A 16 12.80 -4.06 16.82
C PRO A 16 13.98 -3.08 16.86
N ALA A 17 14.75 -3.08 17.95
CA ALA A 17 15.94 -2.24 18.08
C ALA A 17 17.03 -2.58 17.04
N GLU A 18 17.24 -3.86 16.71
CA GLU A 18 18.19 -4.24 15.65
C GLU A 18 17.62 -3.92 14.26
N LEU A 19 16.32 -4.12 14.06
CA LEU A 19 15.65 -3.76 12.81
C LEU A 19 15.78 -2.26 12.54
N GLU A 20 15.62 -1.43 13.57
CA GLU A 20 15.83 0.01 13.47
C GLU A 20 17.26 0.37 13.11
N ARG A 21 18.27 -0.29 13.70
CA ARG A 21 19.68 -0.08 13.30
C ARG A 21 19.94 -0.44 11.84
N LEU A 22 19.30 -1.50 11.33
CA LEU A 22 19.40 -1.86 9.92
C LEU A 22 18.71 -0.81 9.02
N LEU A 23 17.60 -0.21 9.48
CA LEU A 23 16.91 0.87 8.76
C LEU A 23 17.76 2.15 8.65
N GLU A 24 18.70 2.38 9.57
CA GLU A 24 19.65 3.52 9.49
C GLU A 24 20.67 3.39 8.36
N SER A 25 20.83 2.20 7.76
CA SER A 25 21.81 1.99 6.70
C SER A 25 21.43 2.74 5.43
N ASP A 26 22.39 3.43 4.81
CA ASP A 26 22.20 4.05 3.50
C ASP A 26 22.09 3.00 2.37
N VAL A 27 22.42 1.73 2.65
CA VAL A 27 22.32 0.63 1.67
C VAL A 27 20.87 0.15 1.57
N HIS A 28 20.28 0.30 0.38
CA HIS A 28 18.90 -0.10 0.09
C HIS A 28 18.57 -1.53 0.49
N GLU A 29 19.46 -2.48 0.15
CA GLU A 29 19.28 -3.90 0.43
C GLU A 29 19.26 -4.23 1.92
N VAL A 30 19.98 -3.46 2.74
CA VAL A 30 19.99 -3.63 4.20
C VAL A 30 18.64 -3.22 4.78
N ARG A 31 18.12 -2.07 4.36
CA ARG A 31 16.77 -1.59 4.75
C ARG A 31 15.68 -2.52 4.26
N ALA A 32 15.78 -2.99 3.03
CA ALA A 32 14.87 -4.00 2.49
C ALA A 32 14.95 -5.30 3.28
N GLY A 33 16.13 -5.72 3.74
CA GLY A 33 16.31 -6.84 4.66
C GLY A 33 15.56 -6.65 5.98
N ALA A 34 15.68 -5.48 6.61
CA ALA A 34 14.98 -5.14 7.85
C ALA A 34 13.45 -5.22 7.67
N LEU A 35 12.90 -4.57 6.65
CA LEU A 35 11.48 -4.60 6.34
C LEU A 35 10.99 -6.00 5.96
N SER A 36 11.84 -6.81 5.31
CA SER A 36 11.57 -8.20 5.01
C SER A 36 11.45 -9.06 6.28
N VAL A 37 12.25 -8.77 7.32
CA VAL A 37 12.13 -9.41 8.63
C VAL A 37 10.85 -8.93 9.33
N MET A 38 10.58 -7.62 9.34
CA MET A 38 9.37 -7.03 9.94
C MET A 38 8.09 -7.65 9.36
N ASP A 39 7.98 -7.72 8.03
CA ASP A 39 6.86 -8.35 7.32
C ASP A 39 6.67 -9.81 7.77
N LYS A 40 7.75 -10.59 7.82
CA LYS A 40 7.66 -12.01 8.22
C LYS A 40 7.32 -12.18 9.70
N GLN A 41 7.81 -11.30 10.57
CA GLN A 41 7.37 -11.29 11.98
C GLN A 41 5.89 -10.96 12.07
N ALA A 42 5.39 -9.93 11.38
CA ALA A 42 3.98 -9.54 11.43
C ALA A 42 3.04 -10.67 10.95
N ARG A 43 3.43 -11.40 9.90
CA ARG A 43 2.67 -12.55 9.35
C ARG A 43 2.59 -13.78 10.25
N ARG A 44 3.55 -13.95 11.16
CA ARG A 44 3.64 -15.18 11.96
C ARG A 44 2.48 -15.23 12.96
N LYS A 45 1.77 -16.36 12.95
CA LYS A 45 0.68 -16.62 13.90
C LYS A 45 1.12 -16.49 15.36
N ARG A 46 2.34 -16.95 15.67
CA ARG A 46 2.92 -16.91 17.02
C ARG A 46 3.47 -15.56 17.48
N THR A 47 3.46 -14.54 16.62
CA THR A 47 3.90 -13.19 17.01
C THR A 47 2.88 -12.61 17.98
N SER A 48 3.35 -12.14 19.14
CA SER A 48 2.48 -11.55 20.15
C SER A 48 1.87 -10.23 19.68
N PRO A 49 0.73 -9.80 20.26
CA PRO A 49 0.16 -8.47 20.01
C PRO A 49 1.18 -7.35 20.27
N ASP A 50 1.90 -7.42 21.40
CA ASP A 50 2.95 -6.43 21.74
C ASP A 50 4.02 -6.33 20.67
N ARG A 51 4.50 -7.47 20.14
CA ARG A 51 5.49 -7.45 19.06
C ARG A 51 4.92 -6.87 17.77
N ARG A 52 3.66 -7.16 17.42
CA ARG A 52 3.02 -6.53 16.23
C ARG A 52 2.93 -5.03 16.41
N ARG A 53 2.57 -4.56 17.61
CA ARG A 53 2.55 -3.14 17.97
C ARG A 53 3.93 -2.49 17.84
N GLU A 54 4.98 -3.11 18.38
CA GLU A 54 6.36 -2.60 18.26
C GLU A 54 6.80 -2.45 16.80
N LEU A 55 6.46 -3.41 15.93
CA LEU A 55 6.78 -3.37 14.51
C LEU A 55 5.99 -2.28 13.77
N TYR A 56 4.70 -2.14 14.09
CA TYR A 56 3.83 -1.09 13.56
C TYR A 56 4.35 0.31 13.94
N GLU A 57 4.64 0.55 15.22
CA GLU A 57 5.16 1.83 15.71
C GLU A 57 6.55 2.14 15.12
N LEU A 58 7.40 1.11 14.92
CA LEU A 58 8.67 1.26 14.21
C LEU A 58 8.46 1.64 12.75
N TYR A 59 7.54 0.99 12.05
CA TYR A 59 7.26 1.32 10.66
C TYR A 59 6.80 2.77 10.52
N LEU A 60 5.82 3.20 11.32
CA LEU A 60 5.26 4.54 11.20
C LEU A 60 6.28 5.64 11.47
N ARG A 61 7.12 5.49 12.51
CA ARG A 61 8.14 6.49 12.85
C ARG A 61 9.29 6.56 11.84
N ARG A 62 9.49 5.52 11.01
CA ARG A 62 10.64 5.41 10.10
C ARG A 62 10.35 5.66 8.62
N HIS A 63 9.30 6.40 8.29
CA HIS A 63 9.10 6.85 6.91
C HIS A 63 10.23 7.76 6.37
N ASP A 64 11.13 8.24 7.23
CA ASP A 64 12.42 8.86 6.84
C ASP A 64 13.41 7.87 6.22
N ARG A 65 13.28 6.57 6.52
CA ARG A 65 14.12 5.48 5.98
C ARG A 65 13.38 4.52 5.05
N ILE A 66 12.06 4.58 5.03
CA ILE A 66 11.18 3.83 4.10
C ILE A 66 10.84 4.77 2.92
N ASP A 67 11.85 5.05 2.11
CA ASP A 67 11.85 6.12 1.12
C ASP A 67 11.81 5.61 -0.33
N ASN A 68 11.31 4.40 -0.53
CA ASN A 68 11.18 3.78 -1.85
C ASN A 68 9.90 2.92 -1.94
N TRP A 69 9.36 2.79 -3.15
CA TRP A 69 8.09 2.11 -3.38
C TRP A 69 8.15 0.63 -2.99
N ASP A 70 9.28 -0.05 -3.22
CA ASP A 70 9.45 -1.47 -2.92
C ASP A 70 9.57 -1.71 -1.42
N LEU A 71 10.17 -0.78 -0.67
CA LEU A 71 10.24 -0.81 0.80
C LEU A 71 8.84 -0.70 1.41
N VAL A 72 8.02 0.24 0.91
CA VAL A 72 6.61 0.36 1.34
C VAL A 72 5.85 -0.93 1.04
N ASP A 73 5.90 -1.40 -0.20
CA ASP A 73 5.14 -2.56 -0.67
C ASP A 73 5.54 -3.87 0.02
N LEU A 74 6.79 -3.97 0.48
CA LEU A 74 7.31 -5.13 1.18
C LEU A 74 6.66 -5.35 2.55
N ALA A 75 6.40 -4.27 3.31
CA ALA A 75 6.04 -4.36 4.72
C ALA A 75 4.66 -3.76 5.07
N ALA A 76 4.21 -2.70 4.40
CA ALA A 76 2.95 -2.03 4.73
C ALA A 76 1.74 -2.99 4.82
N PRO A 77 1.56 -3.99 3.93
CA PRO A 77 0.38 -4.86 4.02
C PRO A 77 0.27 -5.59 5.36
N TYR A 78 1.36 -6.18 5.88
CA TYR A 78 1.25 -6.99 7.10
C TYR A 78 1.67 -6.24 8.36
N VAL A 79 2.64 -5.33 8.26
CA VAL A 79 3.09 -4.55 9.42
C VAL A 79 2.07 -3.47 9.78
N VAL A 80 1.52 -2.77 8.78
CA VAL A 80 0.51 -1.73 9.00
C VAL A 80 -0.90 -2.31 8.87
N GLY A 81 -1.25 -2.85 7.70
CA GLY A 81 -2.60 -3.40 7.47
C GLY A 81 -2.93 -4.55 8.42
N GLY A 82 -1.99 -5.48 8.62
CA GLY A 82 -2.20 -6.61 9.53
C GLY A 82 -2.32 -6.24 11.00
N TYR A 83 -1.68 -5.15 11.44
CA TYR A 83 -1.87 -4.61 12.79
C TYR A 83 -3.24 -3.93 12.91
N LEU A 84 -3.63 -3.15 11.88
CA LEU A 84 -4.88 -2.39 11.84
C LEU A 84 -6.12 -3.22 11.48
N ALA A 85 -6.00 -4.54 11.39
CA ALA A 85 -7.11 -5.42 11.06
C ALA A 85 -8.22 -5.36 12.13
N ASP A 86 -7.81 -5.31 13.40
CA ASP A 86 -8.67 -5.31 14.59
C ASP A 86 -8.59 -3.98 15.37
N GLU A 87 -8.02 -2.93 14.77
CA GLU A 87 -7.81 -1.61 15.40
C GLU A 87 -8.48 -0.48 14.57
N PRO A 88 -8.70 0.71 15.15
CA PRO A 88 -9.15 1.88 14.40
C PRO A 88 -8.19 2.23 13.24
N ARG A 89 -8.76 2.54 12.07
CA ARG A 89 -8.00 2.73 10.82
C ARG A 89 -7.78 4.19 10.45
N ASP A 90 -8.16 5.15 11.32
CA ASP A 90 -8.08 6.60 11.09
C ASP A 90 -6.67 7.05 10.66
N VAL A 91 -5.63 6.41 11.21
CA VAL A 91 -4.23 6.65 10.83
C VAL A 91 -3.97 6.48 9.33
N LEU A 92 -4.66 5.57 8.62
CA LEU A 92 -4.50 5.43 7.17
C LEU A 92 -5.00 6.68 6.44
N TYR A 93 -6.07 7.30 6.94
CA TYR A 93 -6.63 8.52 6.38
C TYR A 93 -5.79 9.74 6.71
N GLU A 94 -5.09 9.75 7.86
CA GLU A 94 -4.08 10.76 8.18
C GLU A 94 -2.88 10.63 7.24
N LEU A 95 -2.34 9.42 7.07
CA LEU A 95 -1.23 9.13 6.17
C LEU A 95 -1.56 9.50 4.72
N ALA A 96 -2.80 9.25 4.26
CA ALA A 96 -3.25 9.61 2.91
C ALA A 96 -3.25 11.14 2.65
N ARG A 97 -3.27 11.96 3.70
CA ARG A 97 -3.22 13.43 3.61
C ARG A 97 -1.84 14.01 3.95
N SER A 98 -0.87 13.16 4.26
CA SER A 98 0.47 13.59 4.65
C SER A 98 1.20 14.31 3.50
N PRO A 99 2.06 15.31 3.79
CA PRO A 99 2.97 15.87 2.79
C PRO A 99 3.99 14.82 2.27
N ASN A 100 4.24 13.74 3.02
CA ASN A 100 5.17 12.68 2.63
C ASN A 100 4.53 11.68 1.66
N ARG A 101 5.11 11.54 0.47
CA ARG A 101 4.61 10.61 -0.56
C ARG A 101 4.62 9.15 -0.11
N TRP A 102 5.56 8.77 0.75
CA TRP A 102 5.69 7.38 1.20
C TRP A 102 4.65 7.03 2.25
N GLU A 103 4.24 7.97 3.09
CA GLU A 103 3.09 7.83 3.99
C GLU A 103 1.80 7.67 3.19
N ARG A 104 1.58 8.50 2.16
CA ARG A 104 0.40 8.35 1.27
C ARG A 104 0.39 7.02 0.54
N ARG A 105 1.55 6.53 0.08
CA ARG A 105 1.67 5.18 -0.50
C ARG A 105 1.38 4.09 0.56
N THR A 106 1.88 4.23 1.77
CA THR A 106 1.61 3.30 2.89
C THR A 106 0.11 3.21 3.15
N ALA A 107 -0.60 4.34 3.18
CA ALA A 107 -2.04 4.38 3.42
C ALA A 107 -2.81 3.43 2.49
N ILE A 108 -2.58 3.55 1.18
CA ILE A 108 -3.28 2.72 0.20
C ILE A 108 -2.74 1.28 0.15
N THR A 109 -1.43 1.08 0.31
CA THR A 109 -0.81 -0.25 0.25
C THR A 109 -1.14 -1.11 1.48
N ALA A 110 -1.34 -0.52 2.65
CA ALA A 110 -1.78 -1.26 3.84
C ALA A 110 -3.14 -1.95 3.62
N THR A 111 -4.03 -1.35 2.82
CA THR A 111 -5.37 -1.92 2.53
C THR A 111 -5.33 -3.26 1.80
N ALA A 112 -4.18 -3.62 1.20
CA ALA A 112 -3.94 -4.94 0.63
C ALA A 112 -4.18 -6.10 1.60
N TYR A 113 -4.09 -5.85 2.91
CA TYR A 113 -4.45 -6.84 3.92
C TYR A 113 -5.97 -7.05 4.00
N PHE A 114 -6.74 -5.96 4.06
CA PHE A 114 -8.20 -5.99 4.18
C PHE A 114 -8.87 -6.53 2.92
N ILE A 115 -8.35 -6.18 1.74
CA ILE A 115 -8.84 -6.68 0.45
C ILE A 115 -8.83 -8.22 0.42
N ARG A 116 -7.79 -8.86 0.98
CA ARG A 116 -7.71 -10.34 1.03
C ARG A 116 -8.82 -10.96 1.87
N ALA A 117 -9.39 -10.22 2.81
CA ALA A 117 -10.54 -10.60 3.62
C ALA A 117 -11.89 -10.18 2.99
N GLY A 118 -11.88 -9.58 1.79
CA GLY A 118 -13.05 -9.05 1.11
C GLY A 118 -13.48 -7.66 1.63
N ASP A 119 -12.77 -7.09 2.59
CA ASP A 119 -13.03 -5.74 3.08
C ASP A 119 -12.29 -4.72 2.20
N VAL A 120 -13.06 -4.16 1.26
CA VAL A 120 -12.56 -3.20 0.26
C VAL A 120 -12.89 -1.75 0.61
N GLY A 121 -13.54 -1.52 1.76
CA GLY A 121 -14.10 -0.22 2.14
C GLY A 121 -13.07 0.90 2.13
N ASP A 122 -12.01 0.71 2.91
CA ASP A 122 -10.93 1.68 3.05
C ASP A 122 -10.15 1.90 1.75
N THR A 123 -10.00 0.88 0.91
CA THR A 123 -9.29 1.02 -0.36
C THR A 123 -9.96 2.06 -1.26
N PHE A 124 -11.28 1.99 -1.42
CA PHE A 124 -12.01 2.95 -2.25
C PHE A 124 -12.04 4.35 -1.61
N ALA A 125 -12.21 4.44 -0.29
CA ALA A 125 -12.24 5.72 0.41
C ALA A 125 -10.89 6.45 0.37
N ILE A 126 -9.79 5.72 0.61
CA ILE A 126 -8.42 6.27 0.51
C ILE A 126 -8.09 6.60 -0.94
N ALA A 127 -8.51 5.78 -1.91
CA ALA A 127 -8.28 6.07 -3.32
C ALA A 127 -8.95 7.38 -3.77
N GLU A 128 -10.13 7.71 -3.23
CA GLU A 128 -10.79 8.99 -3.49
C GLU A 128 -9.98 10.19 -2.97
N LEU A 129 -9.37 10.07 -1.78
CA LEU A 129 -8.48 11.10 -1.23
C LEU A 129 -7.20 11.31 -2.05
N LEU A 130 -6.77 10.28 -2.79
CA LEU A 130 -5.53 10.28 -3.59
C LEU A 130 -5.77 10.57 -5.08
N LEU A 131 -6.97 10.99 -5.48
CA LEU A 131 -7.28 11.34 -6.87
C LEU A 131 -6.42 12.49 -7.40
N ASP A 132 -6.10 13.46 -6.53
CA ASP A 132 -5.34 14.66 -6.89
C ASP A 132 -3.89 14.62 -6.39
N ASP A 133 -3.36 13.44 -6.06
CA ASP A 133 -1.97 13.31 -5.60
C ASP A 133 -1.00 13.79 -6.70
N PRO A 134 0.05 14.56 -6.40
CA PRO A 134 1.02 14.95 -7.42
C PRO A 134 1.92 13.79 -7.88
N GLU A 135 1.94 12.66 -7.17
CA GLU A 135 2.95 11.63 -7.33
C GLU A 135 2.46 10.41 -8.13
N ASP A 136 3.05 10.22 -9.31
CA ASP A 136 2.79 9.06 -10.17
C ASP A 136 3.03 7.72 -9.46
N LEU A 137 3.98 7.64 -8.52
CA LEU A 137 4.20 6.42 -7.74
C LEU A 137 2.99 6.11 -6.84
N VAL A 138 2.39 7.11 -6.22
CA VAL A 138 1.17 6.92 -5.40
C VAL A 138 0.01 6.51 -6.30
N HIS A 139 -0.14 7.12 -7.47
CA HIS A 139 -1.15 6.73 -8.46
C HIS A 139 -1.02 5.28 -8.95
N LYS A 140 0.22 4.79 -9.16
CA LYS A 140 0.46 3.39 -9.54
C LYS A 140 -0.03 2.43 -8.46
N ALA A 141 0.29 2.71 -7.19
CA ALA A 141 -0.21 1.89 -6.08
C ALA A 141 -1.73 1.96 -6.00
N THR A 142 -2.29 3.17 -6.03
CA THR A 142 -3.73 3.39 -5.88
C THR A 142 -4.54 2.71 -6.98
N GLY A 143 -4.14 2.84 -8.24
CA GLY A 143 -4.78 2.11 -9.33
C GLY A 143 -4.63 0.59 -9.20
N GLY A 144 -3.46 0.11 -8.75
CA GLY A 144 -3.23 -1.32 -8.52
C GLY A 144 -4.11 -1.91 -7.40
N TRP A 145 -4.29 -1.17 -6.31
CA TRP A 145 -5.12 -1.61 -5.19
C TRP A 145 -6.62 -1.43 -5.46
N LEU A 146 -7.03 -0.44 -6.24
CA LEU A 146 -8.40 -0.36 -6.78
C LEU A 146 -8.73 -1.57 -7.66
N ARG A 147 -7.80 -1.97 -8.54
CA ARG A 147 -7.96 -3.19 -9.34
C ARG A 147 -8.15 -4.42 -8.45
N ALA A 148 -7.28 -4.60 -7.46
CA ALA A 148 -7.37 -5.72 -6.53
C ALA A 148 -8.67 -5.72 -5.71
N ALA A 149 -9.12 -4.56 -5.23
CA ALA A 149 -10.42 -4.41 -4.59
C ALA A 149 -11.58 -4.75 -5.54
N GLY A 150 -11.49 -4.35 -6.81
CA GLY A 150 -12.47 -4.66 -7.84
C GLY A 150 -12.51 -6.12 -8.29
N ASP A 151 -11.48 -6.91 -7.98
CA ASP A 151 -11.53 -8.38 -8.14
C ASP A 151 -12.47 -9.02 -7.11
N HIS A 152 -12.67 -8.38 -5.95
CA HIS A 152 -13.63 -8.78 -4.92
C HIS A 152 -15.01 -8.13 -5.11
N ASP A 153 -15.05 -6.88 -5.57
CA ASP A 153 -16.29 -6.09 -5.75
C ASP A 153 -16.24 -5.29 -7.07
N ARG A 154 -16.63 -5.96 -8.16
CA ARG A 154 -16.59 -5.39 -9.51
C ARG A 154 -17.54 -4.21 -9.66
N ASP A 155 -18.74 -4.29 -9.10
CA ASP A 155 -19.75 -3.24 -9.21
C ASP A 155 -19.29 -1.95 -8.55
N ARG A 156 -18.62 -2.05 -7.39
CA ARG A 156 -18.05 -0.89 -6.72
C ARG A 156 -16.89 -0.28 -7.49
N LEU A 157 -16.05 -1.09 -8.15
CA LEU A 157 -15.02 -0.56 -9.06
C LEU A 157 -15.64 0.20 -10.23
N LEU A 158 -16.65 -0.37 -10.91
CA LEU A 158 -17.30 0.31 -12.03
C LEU A 158 -17.97 1.61 -11.57
N ALA A 159 -18.68 1.60 -10.44
CA ALA A 159 -19.26 2.81 -9.88
C ALA A 159 -18.22 3.88 -9.51
N PHE A 160 -17.03 3.48 -9.04
CA PHE A 160 -15.93 4.40 -8.80
C PHE A 160 -15.39 5.00 -10.11
N LEU A 161 -15.19 4.16 -11.14
CA LEU A 161 -14.72 4.63 -12.44
C LEU A 161 -15.75 5.52 -13.14
N ASP A 162 -17.05 5.21 -13.06
CA ASP A 162 -18.12 6.04 -13.63
C ASP A 162 -18.11 7.45 -13.04
N ARG A 163 -17.83 7.58 -11.74
CA ARG A 163 -17.75 8.88 -11.06
C ARG A 163 -16.46 9.65 -11.37
N HIS A 164 -15.32 8.97 -11.42
CA HIS A 164 -14.02 9.64 -11.35
C HIS A 164 -13.17 9.51 -12.62
N ALA A 165 -13.44 8.57 -13.54
CA ALA A 165 -12.55 8.31 -14.68
C ALA A 165 -12.30 9.55 -15.56
N ALA A 166 -13.26 10.46 -15.65
CA ALA A 166 -13.14 11.70 -16.40
C ALA A 166 -11.99 12.60 -15.88
N THR A 167 -11.83 12.71 -14.56
CA THR A 167 -10.86 13.60 -13.90
C THR A 167 -9.65 12.86 -13.32
N MET A 168 -9.75 11.54 -13.15
CA MET A 168 -8.72 10.70 -12.56
C MET A 168 -7.37 10.79 -13.29
N PRO A 169 -6.24 10.73 -12.57
CA PRO A 169 -4.91 10.66 -13.15
C PRO A 169 -4.77 9.50 -14.14
N ARG A 170 -4.12 9.75 -15.28
CA ARG A 170 -4.00 8.75 -16.37
C ARG A 170 -3.39 7.44 -15.88
N VAL A 171 -2.40 7.56 -15.01
CA VAL A 171 -1.66 6.44 -14.46
C VAL A 171 -2.59 5.61 -13.57
N MET A 172 -3.27 6.24 -12.61
CA MET A 172 -4.22 5.57 -11.72
C MET A 172 -5.32 4.84 -12.51
N LEU A 173 -5.94 5.53 -13.48
CA LEU A 173 -6.99 4.95 -14.33
C LEU A 173 -6.48 3.72 -15.09
N ARG A 174 -5.29 3.80 -15.69
CA ARG A 174 -4.68 2.69 -16.44
C ARG A 174 -4.53 1.43 -15.60
N TYR A 175 -4.05 1.55 -14.37
CA TYR A 175 -3.86 0.39 -13.48
C TYR A 175 -5.20 -0.14 -12.97
N ALA A 176 -6.13 0.74 -12.60
CA ALA A 176 -7.45 0.35 -12.09
C ALA A 176 -8.25 -0.48 -13.11
N MET A 177 -8.15 -0.16 -14.41
CA MET A 177 -8.93 -0.83 -15.46
C MET A 177 -8.22 -2.00 -16.14
N GLU A 178 -7.03 -2.42 -15.69
CA GLU A 178 -6.18 -3.38 -16.44
C GLU A 178 -6.90 -4.70 -16.75
N HIS A 179 -7.71 -5.19 -15.81
CA HIS A 179 -8.47 -6.44 -15.91
C HIS A 179 -9.85 -6.30 -16.57
N LEU A 180 -10.23 -5.11 -17.02
CA LEU A 180 -11.54 -4.87 -17.62
C LEU A 180 -11.54 -5.31 -19.08
N GLU A 181 -12.73 -5.64 -19.59
CA GLU A 181 -12.90 -5.99 -21.00
C GLU A 181 -12.44 -4.84 -21.91
N PRO A 182 -11.93 -5.13 -23.12
CA PRO A 182 -11.45 -4.09 -24.05
C PRO A 182 -12.45 -2.95 -24.26
N ALA A 183 -13.74 -3.25 -24.38
CA ALA A 183 -14.79 -2.25 -24.56
C ALA A 183 -14.94 -1.31 -23.36
N GLN A 184 -14.88 -1.85 -22.13
CA GLN A 184 -14.94 -1.04 -20.91
C GLN A 184 -13.70 -0.16 -20.76
N ARG A 185 -12.51 -0.69 -21.07
CA ARG A 185 -11.26 0.10 -21.05
C ARG A 185 -11.33 1.26 -22.02
N GLU A 186 -11.87 1.05 -23.23
CA GLU A 186 -12.03 2.12 -24.21
C GLU A 186 -13.03 3.18 -23.76
N HIS A 187 -14.17 2.76 -23.19
CA HIS A 187 -15.18 3.65 -22.62
C HIS A 187 -14.56 4.63 -21.59
N TYR A 188 -13.84 4.11 -20.60
CA TYR A 188 -13.23 4.96 -19.55
C TYR A 188 -12.06 5.81 -20.07
N ARG A 189 -11.30 5.35 -21.07
CA ARG A 189 -10.26 6.17 -21.73
C ARG A 189 -10.85 7.36 -22.49
N ALA A 190 -11.97 7.15 -23.18
CA ALA A 190 -12.66 8.18 -23.92
C ALA A 190 -13.26 9.25 -22.98
N ALA A 191 -13.85 8.83 -21.86
CA ALA A 191 -14.39 9.73 -20.84
C ALA A 191 -13.32 10.72 -20.32
N ARG A 192 -12.11 10.23 -20.01
CA ARG A 192 -10.99 11.05 -19.55
C ARG A 192 -10.49 12.06 -20.58
N THR A 193 -10.44 11.67 -21.85
CA THR A 193 -9.94 12.54 -22.93
C THR A 193 -10.85 13.75 -23.14
N THR A 194 -12.15 13.60 -22.87
CA THR A 194 -13.15 14.65 -23.04
C THR A 194 -13.05 15.74 -21.96
N SER A 195 -12.58 15.40 -20.76
CA SER A 195 -12.44 16.36 -19.65
C SER A 195 -11.13 17.17 -19.65
N GLY A 196 -10.17 16.81 -20.52
CA GLY A 196 -8.86 17.48 -20.63
C GLY A 196 -8.78 18.52 -21.75
N ARG A 197 -9.92 18.98 -22.28
CA ARG A 197 -10.03 20.07 -23.26
C ARG A 197 -10.70 21.29 -22.65
#